data_AF-A0A6I3BNB7-F1
#
_entry.id   AF-A0A6I3BNB7-F1
#
_cell.length_a   1.000
_cell.length_b   1.000
_cell.length_c   1.000
_cell.angle_alpha   90.00
_cell.angle_beta   90.00
_cell.angle_gamma   90.00
#
_symmetry.space_group_name_H-M   'P 1'
#
loop_
_entity.id
_entity.type
_entity.pdbx_description
1 polymer ?
#
loop_
_entity_poly.entity_id
_entity_poly.type
_entity_poly.pdbx_seq_one_letter_code
_entity_poly.pdbx_strand_id
1 'polypeptide(L)' 'MKKLTRWFSKNLIRIYAGMAFIYLFIPVLYTFIYSFNDSGKTNLIWKGFTFEKWSNPCGAPDICSALGNSFLIG' A
#
# COMPACT_ATOMS: atom_id res chain seq x y z
N MET A 1 12.48 -36.97 0.71
CA MET A 1 12.15 -36.24 1.95
C MET A 1 13.32 -35.41 2.53
N LYS A 2 14.52 -35.98 2.78
CA LYS A 2 15.67 -35.25 3.37
C LYS A 2 16.16 -34.01 2.60
N LYS A 3 15.99 -33.97 1.27
CA LYS A 3 16.39 -32.82 0.42
C LYS A 3 15.48 -31.61 0.63
N LEU A 4 14.18 -31.85 0.81
CA LEU A 4 13.17 -30.81 0.99
C LEU A 4 13.29 -30.16 2.36
N THR A 5 13.45 -30.96 3.42
CA THR A 5 13.68 -30.44 4.78
C THR A 5 14.98 -29.65 4.86
N ARG A 6 16.07 -30.12 4.23
CA ARG A 6 17.34 -29.39 4.19
C ARG A 6 17.24 -28.06 3.41
N TRP A 7 16.46 -28.01 2.34
CA TRP A 7 16.20 -26.75 1.63
C TRP A 7 15.38 -25.79 2.50
N PHE A 8 14.34 -26.29 3.17
CA PHE A 8 13.48 -25.48 4.03
C PHE A 8 14.26 -24.88 5.20
N SER A 9 15.07 -25.69 5.91
CA SER A 9 15.94 -25.20 6.99
C SER A 9 16.92 -24.12 6.51
N LYS A 10 17.46 -24.23 5.30
CA LYS A 10 18.37 -23.22 4.72
C LYS A 10 17.67 -21.93 4.32
N ASN A 11 16.37 -21.97 4.03
CA ASN A 11 15.59 -20.82 3.58
C ASN A 11 14.63 -20.29 4.65
N LEU A 12 14.62 -20.87 5.85
CA LEU A 12 13.69 -20.55 6.93
C LEU A 12 13.64 -19.04 7.21
N ILE A 13 14.81 -18.40 7.33
CA ILE A 13 14.92 -16.97 7.59
C ILE A 13 14.38 -16.11 6.43
N ARG A 14 14.57 -16.53 5.18
CA ARG A 14 14.05 -15.81 4.00
C ARG A 14 12.54 -15.90 3.92
N ILE A 15 12.00 -17.09 4.20
CA ILE A 15 10.55 -17.32 4.25
C ILE A 15 9.95 -16.49 5.38
N TYR A 16 10.55 -16.54 6.57
CA TYR A 16 10.11 -15.75 7.72
C TYR A 16 10.13 -14.24 7.43
N ALA A 17 11.23 -13.72 6.90
CA ALA A 17 11.34 -12.32 6.51
C ALA A 17 10.29 -11.95 5.45
N GLY A 18 10.09 -12.80 4.44
CA GLY A 18 9.06 -12.60 3.41
C GLY A 18 7.65 -12.54 4.01
N MET A 19 7.31 -13.45 4.92
CA MET A 19 6.02 -13.42 5.63
C MET A 19 5.87 -12.18 6.50
N ALA A 20 6.94 -11.76 7.19
CA ALA A 20 6.93 -10.55 8.00
C ALA A 20 6.67 -9.31 7.13
N PHE A 21 7.36 -9.18 5.99
CA PHE A 21 7.09 -8.09 5.06
C PHE A 21 5.67 -8.13 4.52
N ILE A 22 5.18 -9.29 4.07
CA ILE A 22 3.79 -9.44 3.61
C ILE A 22 2.84 -8.93 4.69
N TYR A 23 3.00 -9.39 5.94
CA TYR A 23 2.17 -8.95 7.06
C TYR A 23 2.22 -7.42 7.27
N LEU A 24 3.43 -6.83 7.28
CA LEU A 24 3.61 -5.39 7.47
C LEU A 24 3.04 -4.57 6.30
N PHE A 25 3.03 -5.12 5.08
CA PHE A 25 2.50 -4.44 3.90
C PHE A 25 1.00 -4.62 3.69
N ILE A 26 0.31 -5.52 4.40
CA ILE A 26 -1.16 -5.67 4.34
C ILE A 26 -1.89 -4.31 4.46
N PRO A 27 -1.63 -3.45 5.48
CA PRO A 27 -2.32 -2.17 5.59
C PRO A 27 -1.99 -1.21 4.44
N VAL A 28 -0.74 -1.19 3.97
CA VAL A 28 -0.33 -0.37 2.82
C VAL A 28 -1.08 -0.82 1.57
N LEU A 29 -1.13 -2.13 1.31
CA LEU A 29 -1.87 -2.69 0.19
C LEU A 29 -3.37 -2.39 0.28
N TYR A 30 -3.96 -2.49 1.48
CA TYR A 30 -5.35 -2.10 1.71
C TYR A 30 -5.60 -0.63 1.33
N THR A 31 -4.77 0.29 1.86
CA THR A 31 -4.90 1.73 1.53
C THR A 31 -4.66 2.01 0.04
N PHE A 32 -3.71 1.32 -0.59
CA PHE A 32 -3.44 1.42 -2.01
C PHE A 32 -4.64 1.00 -2.85
N ILE A 33 -5.24 -0.15 -2.57
CA ILE A 33 -6.45 -0.63 -3.28
C ILE A 33 -7.61 0.36 -3.06
N TYR A 34 -7.85 0.77 -1.81
CA TYR A 34 -8.93 1.71 -1.47
C TYR A 34 -8.71 3.13 -2.01
N SER A 35 -7.49 3.50 -2.42
CA SER A 35 -7.25 4.76 -3.13
C SER A 35 -7.94 4.82 -4.49
N PHE A 36 -8.27 3.66 -5.08
CA PHE A 36 -9.03 3.53 -6.33
C PHE A 36 -10.53 3.27 -6.10
N ASN A 37 -11.02 3.38 -4.87
CA ASN A 37 -12.43 3.17 -4.57
C ASN A 37 -13.27 4.36 -5.08
N ASP A 38 -14.37 4.07 -5.77
CA ASP A 38 -15.36 5.05 -6.21
C ASP A 38 -16.27 5.48 -5.04
N SER A 39 -15.63 6.04 -4.02
CA SER A 39 -16.25 6.45 -2.77
C SER A 39 -16.32 7.97 -2.64
N GLY A 40 -17.28 8.43 -1.84
CA GLY A 40 -17.44 9.83 -1.50
C GLY A 40 -16.54 10.22 -0.32
N LYS A 41 -17.13 10.85 0.70
CA LYS A 41 -16.41 11.22 1.93
C LYS A 41 -15.98 10.00 2.78
N THR A 42 -16.75 8.90 2.73
CA THR A 42 -16.46 7.68 3.49
C THR A 42 -15.85 6.62 2.59
N ASN A 43 -14.62 6.19 2.92
CA ASN A 43 -13.86 5.22 2.13
C ASN A 43 -13.67 3.87 2.87
N LEU A 44 -14.65 3.46 3.69
CA LEU A 44 -14.56 2.23 4.48
C LEU A 44 -15.28 1.04 3.83
N ILE A 45 -16.21 1.33 2.91
CA ILE A 45 -16.98 0.33 2.18
C ILE A 45 -16.57 0.44 0.72
N TRP A 46 -16.17 -0.68 0.14
CA TRP A 46 -15.88 -0.76 -1.29
C TRP A 46 -17.15 -0.51 -2.12
N LYS A 47 -17.10 0.45 -3.03
CA LYS A 47 -18.23 0.84 -3.90
C LYS A 47 -17.99 0.52 -5.37
N GLY A 48 -16.74 0.63 -5.82
CA GLY A 48 -16.37 0.38 -7.22
C GLY A 48 -14.92 0.78 -7.48
N PHE A 49 -14.39 0.44 -8.65
CA PHE A 49 -13.06 0.85 -9.06
C PHE A 49 -13.13 2.10 -9.95
N THR A 50 -12.28 3.10 -9.70
CA THR A 50 -12.19 4.31 -10.51
C THR A 50 -10.76 4.88 -10.56
N PHE A 51 -10.43 5.55 -11.67
CA PHE A 51 -9.21 6.35 -11.81
C PHE A 51 -9.44 7.84 -11.54
N GLU A 52 -10.69 8.27 -11.29
CA GLU A 52 -11.02 9.69 -11.09
C GLU A 52 -10.31 10.33 -9.90
N LYS A 53 -10.00 9.55 -8.86
CA LYS A 53 -9.23 10.03 -7.69
C LYS A 53 -7.82 10.52 -8.05
N TRP A 54 -7.28 10.03 -9.15
CA TRP A 54 -5.91 10.29 -9.60
C TRP A 54 -5.84 11.24 -10.80
N SER A 55 -6.97 11.59 -11.42
CA SER A 55 -6.99 12.44 -12.62
C SER A 55 -6.63 13.90 -12.31
N ASN A 56 -6.91 14.36 -11.10
CA ASN A 56 -6.54 15.69 -10.61
C ASN A 56 -5.98 15.62 -9.18
N PRO A 57 -4.68 15.32 -9.02
CA PRO A 57 -4.05 15.18 -7.70
C PRO A 57 -3.99 16.49 -6.89
N CYS A 58 -4.02 17.65 -7.56
CA CYS A 58 -4.14 18.97 -6.91
C CYS A 58 -5.60 19.40 -6.68
N GLY A 59 -6.58 18.55 -7.02
CA GLY A 59 -8.01 18.88 -6.90
C GLY A 59 -8.51 18.89 -5.47
N ALA A 60 -7.80 18.23 -4.54
CA ALA A 60 -8.11 18.32 -3.13
C ALA A 60 -7.42 19.54 -2.49
N PRO A 61 -8.13 20.29 -1.62
CA PRO A 61 -7.61 21.51 -1.02
C PRO A 61 -6.24 21.30 -0.37
N ASP A 62 -5.34 22.25 -0.61
CA ASP A 62 -4.00 22.35 0.01
C ASP A 62 -3.00 21.21 -0.26
N ILE A 63 -3.36 20.15 -1.00
CA ILE A 63 -2.45 19.01 -1.25
C ILE A 63 -1.15 19.45 -1.90
N CYS A 64 -1.24 20.22 -2.99
CA CYS A 64 -0.05 20.60 -3.76
C CYS A 64 0.77 21.70 -3.06
N SER A 65 0.14 22.56 -2.25
CA SER A 65 0.90 23.52 -1.41
C SER A 65 1.64 22.78 -0.30
N ALA A 66 0.99 21.81 0.38
CA ALA A 66 1.61 21.00 1.42
C ALA A 66 2.76 20.14 0.88
N LEU A 67 2.60 19.57 -0.32
CA LEU A 67 3.68 18.84 -1.00
C LEU A 67 4.85 19.77 -1.35
N GLY A 68 4.57 20.95 -1.92
CA GLY A 68 5.60 21.95 -2.19
C GLY A 68 6.34 22.39 -0.94
N ASN A 69 5.62 22.65 0.16
CA ASN A 69 6.20 22.98 1.45
C ASN A 69 7.08 21.84 1.99
N SER A 70 6.67 20.58 1.80
CA SER A 70 7.47 19.41 2.19
C SER A 70 8.81 19.38 1.45
N PHE A 71 8.86 19.76 0.17
CA PHE A 71 10.12 19.85 -0.59
C PHE A 71 10.96 21.08 -0.23
N LEU A 72 10.34 22.17 0.19
CA LEU A 72 11.04 23.41 0.55
C LEU A 72 11.66 23.33 1.94
N ILE A 73 10.99 22.65 2.88
CA ILE A 73 11.37 22.60 4.30
C ILE A 73 12.07 21.29 4.66
N GLY A 74 11.56 20.16 4.15
CA GLY A 74 12.04 18.81 4.45
C GLY A 74 13.36 18.50 3.76
#